data_AF-A0AAE4FEU0-F1
#
_entry.id   AF-A0AAE4FEU0-F1
#
_cell.length_a   1.000
_cell.length_b   1.000
_cell.length_c   1.000
_cell.angle_alpha   90.00
_cell.angle_beta   90.00
_cell.angle_gamma   90.00
#
_symmetry.space_group_name_H-M   'P 1'
#
loop_
_entity.id
_entity.type
_entity.pdbx_description
1 polymer ?
#
loop_
_entity_poly.entity_id
_entity_poly.type
_entity_poly.pdbx_seq_one_letter_code
_entity_poly.pdbx_strand_id
1 'polypeptide(L)'
;MMKKKSVLITDLDNTLFDWFSVWYHSFSAMLDEVVNITQIPKSVLISQIKPIHQKYGTAEYAFVLEKIPVLKDIYGDRTKIRAALDSAIQAYRAERKKYLQLYPTVMDTLLFLKNKKVKVVGYTESKEFYSNYRVFKLELDGMIDILFSPEDHEIPEGVIKSNNYNLKRTINRHTPYGEIKPNPNILKDIVNQLGVCIDDCIYIGDSEMKDIYMAQSVGMDCVFAKYGTSHFENNKVGYELLRAVTHWTDEDVLREKEITENNSSLNIMPTFVADKFSDILSFFDFVECKGN
;
A
#
# COMPACT_ATOMS: atom_id res chain seq x y z
N MET A 1 -18.12 14.71 25.16
CA MET A 1 -18.84 13.91 24.15
C MET A 1 -17.87 13.58 23.03
N MET A 2 -17.93 12.39 22.43
CA MET A 2 -17.11 12.06 21.26
C MET A 2 -17.46 12.99 20.09
N LYS A 3 -16.47 13.38 19.29
CA LYS A 3 -16.71 14.16 18.08
C LYS A 3 -17.48 13.29 17.07
N LYS A 4 -18.43 13.89 16.37
CA LYS A 4 -19.19 13.21 15.31
C LYS A 4 -18.37 13.18 14.03
N LYS A 5 -18.34 12.03 13.36
CA LYS A 5 -17.59 11.81 12.12
C LYS A 5 -18.42 11.04 11.13
N SER A 6 -18.39 11.46 9.87
CA SER A 6 -19.21 10.86 8.81
C SER A 6 -18.40 10.28 7.66
N VAL A 7 -17.09 10.57 7.62
CA VAL A 7 -16.15 10.03 6.63
C VAL A 7 -14.93 9.45 7.31
N LEU A 8 -14.58 8.22 6.93
CA LEU A 8 -13.29 7.60 7.23
C LEU A 8 -12.42 7.66 5.97
N ILE A 9 -11.27 8.31 6.06
CA ILE A 9 -10.18 8.16 5.10
C ILE A 9 -9.14 7.23 5.73
N THR A 10 -8.77 6.16 5.04
CA THR A 10 -7.84 5.16 5.55
C THR A 10 -6.70 4.93 4.56
N ASP A 11 -5.49 4.85 5.08
CA ASP A 11 -4.42 4.15 4.38
C ASP A 11 -4.77 2.65 4.24
N LEU A 12 -4.08 1.94 3.34
CA LEU A 12 -4.25 0.51 3.11
C LEU A 12 -3.09 -0.32 3.67
N ASP A 13 -1.86 0.04 3.29
CA ASP A 13 -0.68 -0.79 3.47
C ASP A 13 -0.17 -0.67 4.91
N ASN A 14 -0.15 -1.79 5.64
CA ASN A 14 0.07 -1.84 7.09
C ASN A 14 -1.02 -1.14 7.93
N THR A 15 -2.10 -0.67 7.32
CA THR A 15 -3.27 -0.12 8.02
C THR A 15 -4.44 -1.11 8.01
N LEU A 16 -4.81 -1.64 6.84
CA LEU A 16 -5.87 -2.64 6.71
C LEU A 16 -5.32 -4.07 6.69
N PHE A 17 -4.08 -4.26 6.27
CA PHE A 17 -3.39 -5.54 6.16
C PHE A 17 -1.87 -5.34 6.17
N ASP A 18 -1.11 -6.37 6.54
CA ASP A 18 0.36 -6.33 6.60
C ASP A 18 0.98 -6.48 5.21
N TRP A 19 1.21 -5.35 4.54
CA TRP A 19 1.81 -5.34 3.21
C TRP A 19 3.24 -5.85 3.23
N PHE A 20 4.02 -5.45 4.23
CA PHE A 20 5.43 -5.80 4.29
C PHE A 20 5.64 -7.32 4.40
N SER A 21 4.85 -7.99 5.24
CA SER A 21 4.85 -9.45 5.34
C SER A 21 4.46 -10.13 4.03
N VAL A 22 3.39 -9.65 3.38
CA VAL A 22 2.96 -10.14 2.07
C VAL A 22 4.09 -10.01 1.04
N TRP A 23 4.68 -8.82 0.94
CA TRP A 23 5.76 -8.53 0.01
C TRP A 23 6.99 -9.40 0.31
N TYR A 24 7.46 -9.43 1.56
CA TYR A 24 8.67 -10.15 1.95
C TYR A 24 8.57 -11.64 1.65
N HIS A 25 7.49 -12.29 2.09
CA HIS A 25 7.30 -13.72 1.91
C HIS A 25 7.14 -14.10 0.44
N SER A 26 6.32 -13.36 -0.31
CA SER A 26 6.11 -13.63 -1.73
C SER A 26 7.35 -13.37 -2.58
N PHE A 27 8.01 -12.23 -2.38
CA PHE A 27 9.21 -11.85 -3.12
C PHE A 27 10.39 -12.76 -2.79
N SER A 28 10.60 -13.13 -1.52
CA SER A 28 11.68 -14.04 -1.12
C SER A 28 11.49 -15.43 -1.72
N ALA A 29 10.28 -15.98 -1.65
CA ALA A 29 9.99 -17.30 -2.24
C ALA A 29 10.20 -17.31 -3.76
N MET A 30 9.81 -16.23 -4.45
CA MET A 30 10.11 -16.06 -5.87
C MET A 30 11.62 -16.07 -6.11
N LEU A 31 12.35 -15.21 -5.39
CA LEU A 31 13.77 -14.97 -5.62
C LEU A 31 14.61 -16.21 -5.32
N ASP A 32 14.32 -16.90 -4.22
CA ASP A 32 15.01 -18.13 -3.82
C ASP A 32 14.78 -19.25 -4.85
N GLU A 33 13.58 -19.38 -5.39
CA GLU A 33 13.29 -20.34 -6.46
C GLU A 33 13.96 -19.96 -7.78
N VAL A 34 14.06 -18.67 -8.12
CA VAL A 34 14.87 -18.24 -9.29
C VAL A 34 16.34 -18.61 -9.11
N VAL A 35 16.91 -18.39 -7.92
CA VAL A 35 18.30 -18.79 -7.60
C VAL A 35 18.45 -20.30 -7.75
N ASN A 36 17.50 -21.09 -7.24
CA ASN A 36 17.51 -22.54 -7.36
C ASN A 36 17.47 -23.03 -8.82
N ILE A 37 16.64 -22.43 -9.67
CA ILE A 37 16.53 -22.83 -11.09
C ILE A 37 17.78 -22.41 -11.88
N THR A 38 18.24 -21.18 -11.68
CA THR A 38 19.25 -20.55 -12.55
C THR A 38 20.68 -20.72 -12.03
N GLN A 39 20.84 -21.07 -10.75
CA GLN A 39 22.11 -21.07 -10.02
C GLN A 39 22.83 -19.71 -10.01
N ILE A 40 22.12 -18.62 -10.36
CA ILE A 40 22.65 -17.26 -10.33
C ILE A 40 22.67 -16.76 -8.88
N PRO A 41 23.78 -16.16 -8.41
CA PRO A 41 23.84 -15.61 -7.07
C PRO A 41 22.74 -14.56 -6.81
N LYS A 42 22.09 -14.65 -5.65
CA LYS A 42 21.04 -13.73 -5.21
C LYS A 42 21.45 -12.25 -5.28
N SER A 43 22.72 -11.94 -4.98
CA SER A 43 23.29 -10.59 -5.07
C SER A 43 23.25 -10.01 -6.49
N VAL A 44 23.51 -10.84 -7.51
CA VAL A 44 23.44 -10.41 -8.92
C VAL A 44 22.01 -10.07 -9.30
N LEU A 45 21.05 -10.94 -8.95
CA LEU A 45 19.63 -10.70 -9.23
C LEU A 45 19.12 -9.43 -8.53
N ILE A 46 19.42 -9.27 -7.24
CA ILE A 46 19.04 -8.08 -6.45
C ILE A 46 19.56 -6.79 -7.11
N SER A 47 20.84 -6.76 -7.52
CA SER A 47 21.45 -5.58 -8.16
C SER A 47 20.76 -5.18 -9.47
N GLN A 48 20.18 -6.16 -10.18
CA GLN A 48 19.47 -5.93 -11.44
C GLN A 48 17.99 -5.60 -11.24
N ILE A 49 17.40 -5.99 -10.10
CA ILE A 49 15.99 -5.73 -9.77
C ILE A 49 15.77 -4.27 -9.35
N LYS A 50 16.64 -3.71 -8.50
CA LYS A 50 16.50 -2.32 -8.02
C LYS A 50 16.25 -1.29 -9.14
N PRO A 51 17.06 -1.21 -10.22
CA PRO A 51 16.82 -0.24 -11.28
C PRO A 51 15.51 -0.48 -12.04
N ILE A 52 15.01 -1.72 -12.09
CA ILE A 52 13.70 -2.04 -12.68
C ILE A 52 12.60 -1.45 -11.79
N HIS A 53 12.65 -1.72 -10.49
CA HIS A 53 11.67 -1.18 -9.55
C HIS A 53 11.68 0.36 -9.50
N GLN A 54 12.85 1.00 -9.53
CA GLN A 54 12.99 2.45 -9.63
C GLN A 54 12.34 2.99 -10.91
N LYS A 55 12.59 2.36 -12.06
CA LYS A 55 11.97 2.75 -13.34
C LYS A 55 10.44 2.68 -13.30
N TYR A 56 9.87 1.67 -12.64
CA TYR A 56 8.43 1.44 -12.61
C TYR A 56 7.73 2.04 -11.38
N GLY A 57 8.49 2.62 -10.45
CA GLY A 57 7.96 3.25 -9.23
C GLY A 57 7.20 2.27 -8.33
N THR A 58 7.65 1.01 -8.24
CA THR A 58 7.04 -0.01 -7.37
C THR A 58 8.02 -1.15 -7.08
N ALA A 59 7.93 -1.71 -5.87
CA ALA A 59 8.66 -2.92 -5.47
C ALA A 59 7.92 -4.23 -5.83
N GLU A 60 6.77 -4.13 -6.50
CA GLU A 60 5.87 -5.25 -6.82
C GLU A 60 5.69 -5.47 -8.34
N TYR A 61 6.59 -4.91 -9.16
CA TYR A 61 6.44 -4.91 -10.61
C TYR A 61 6.21 -6.32 -11.18
N ALA A 62 5.01 -6.57 -11.70
CA ALA A 62 4.55 -7.92 -12.07
C ALA A 62 5.39 -8.59 -13.17
N PHE A 63 6.17 -7.82 -13.93
CA PHE A 63 7.02 -8.29 -15.02
C PHE A 63 8.51 -8.22 -14.68
N VAL A 64 8.88 -8.15 -13.40
CA VAL A 64 10.28 -7.96 -12.96
C VAL A 64 11.23 -9.01 -13.55
N LEU A 65 10.89 -10.30 -13.49
CA LEU A 65 11.74 -11.39 -14.02
C LEU A 65 12.01 -11.23 -15.52
N GLU A 66 11.02 -10.76 -16.27
CA GLU A 66 11.10 -10.55 -17.72
C GLU A 66 11.98 -9.34 -18.09
N LYS A 67 12.35 -8.51 -17.11
CA LYS A 67 13.18 -7.32 -17.29
C LYS A 67 14.63 -7.50 -16.80
N ILE A 68 14.91 -8.50 -15.97
CA ILE A 68 16.26 -8.80 -15.46
C ILE A 68 17.20 -9.15 -16.62
N PRO A 69 18.29 -8.36 -16.86
CA PRO A 69 19.24 -8.58 -17.95
C PRO A 69 19.79 -10.00 -18.03
N VAL A 70 20.30 -10.57 -16.94
CA VAL A 70 20.92 -11.91 -17.00
C VAL A 70 19.93 -13.01 -17.37
N LEU A 71 18.64 -12.86 -17.02
CA LEU A 71 17.60 -13.81 -17.42
C LEU A 71 17.26 -13.69 -18.90
N LYS A 72 17.33 -12.48 -19.47
CA LYS A 72 17.19 -12.28 -20.91
C LYS A 72 18.36 -12.86 -21.69
N ASP A 73 19.58 -12.77 -21.17
CA ASP A 73 20.76 -13.34 -21.84
C ASP A 73 20.66 -14.87 -21.92
N ILE A 74 20.13 -15.52 -20.86
CA ILE A 74 19.99 -16.98 -20.78
C ILE A 74 18.80 -17.47 -21.61
N TYR A 75 17.63 -16.87 -21.43
CA TYR A 75 16.37 -17.40 -21.98
C TYR A 75 15.90 -16.65 -23.24
N GLY A 76 16.47 -15.49 -23.55
CA GLY A 76 16.11 -14.65 -24.69
C GLY A 76 14.88 -13.80 -24.44
N ASP A 77 13.70 -14.40 -24.55
CA ASP A 77 12.42 -13.69 -24.57
C ASP A 77 11.51 -14.00 -23.38
N ARG A 78 10.46 -13.18 -23.24
CA ARG A 78 9.44 -13.28 -22.20
C ARG A 78 8.84 -14.68 -22.09
N THR A 79 8.49 -15.30 -23.22
CA THR A 79 7.80 -16.60 -23.24
C THR A 79 8.70 -17.67 -22.64
N LYS A 80 9.98 -17.68 -23.03
CA LYS A 80 10.96 -18.62 -22.51
C LYS A 80 11.30 -18.36 -21.04
N ILE A 81 11.47 -17.10 -20.62
CA ILE A 81 11.68 -16.74 -19.20
C ILE A 81 10.52 -17.26 -18.35
N ARG A 82 9.28 -17.00 -18.77
CA ARG A 82 8.09 -17.42 -18.02
C ARG A 82 7.94 -18.94 -17.97
N ALA A 83 8.25 -19.64 -19.06
CA ALA A 83 8.21 -21.10 -19.09
C ALA A 83 9.28 -21.71 -18.17
N ALA A 84 10.50 -21.16 -18.19
CA ALA A 84 11.60 -21.65 -17.37
C ALA A 84 11.43 -21.33 -15.88
N LEU A 85 10.78 -20.21 -15.54
CA LEU A 85 10.62 -19.73 -14.17
C LEU A 85 9.18 -19.83 -13.67
N ASP A 86 8.35 -20.71 -14.25
CA ASP A 86 6.95 -20.85 -13.84
C ASP A 86 6.86 -21.25 -12.36
N SER A 87 7.70 -22.18 -11.88
CA SER A 87 7.68 -22.58 -10.46
C SER A 87 7.98 -21.40 -9.52
N ALA A 88 8.88 -20.48 -9.89
CA ALA A 88 9.14 -19.26 -9.13
C ALA A 88 7.93 -18.31 -9.11
N ILE A 89 7.23 -18.17 -10.25
CA ILE A 89 5.99 -17.39 -10.34
C ILE A 89 4.88 -18.03 -9.48
N GLN A 90 4.79 -19.36 -9.46
CA GLN A 90 3.82 -20.06 -8.61
C GLN A 90 4.18 -19.93 -7.13
N ALA A 91 5.46 -20.02 -6.76
CA ALA A 91 5.94 -19.82 -5.39
C ALA A 91 5.57 -18.43 -4.86
N TYR A 92 5.81 -17.38 -5.66
CA TYR A 92 5.36 -16.02 -5.36
C TYR A 92 3.86 -15.96 -5.09
N ARG A 93 3.05 -16.53 -6.01
CA ARG A 93 1.58 -16.51 -5.90
C ARG A 93 1.06 -17.26 -4.69
N ALA A 94 1.66 -18.41 -4.36
CA ALA A 94 1.28 -19.24 -3.24
C ALA A 94 1.50 -18.50 -1.92
N GLU A 95 2.70 -17.93 -1.72
CA GLU A 95 3.02 -17.16 -0.51
C GLU A 95 2.19 -15.87 -0.44
N ARG A 96 2.03 -15.14 -1.55
CA ARG A 96 1.15 -13.95 -1.58
C ARG A 96 -0.28 -14.29 -1.17
N LYS A 97 -0.83 -15.41 -1.63
CA LYS A 97 -2.17 -15.87 -1.23
C LYS A 97 -2.25 -16.23 0.25
N LYS A 98 -1.20 -16.85 0.80
CA LYS A 98 -1.13 -17.30 2.19
C LYS A 98 -1.08 -16.12 3.17
N TYR A 99 -0.27 -15.11 2.85
CA TYR A 99 0.00 -13.98 3.76
C TYR A 99 -0.94 -12.79 3.56
N LEU A 100 -1.63 -12.67 2.42
CA LEU A 100 -2.57 -11.57 2.18
C LEU A 100 -3.84 -11.77 3.02
N GLN A 101 -3.84 -11.15 4.20
CA GLN A 101 -4.92 -11.22 5.18
C GLN A 101 -5.14 -9.84 5.81
N LEU A 102 -6.39 -9.52 6.13
CA LEU A 102 -6.71 -8.33 6.92
C LEU A 102 -6.15 -8.46 8.34
N TYR A 103 -5.80 -7.33 8.94
CA TYR A 103 -5.60 -7.31 10.39
C TYR A 103 -6.90 -7.69 11.11
N PRO A 104 -6.80 -8.25 12.33
CA PRO A 104 -7.96 -8.49 13.16
C PRO A 104 -8.85 -7.25 13.27
N THR A 105 -10.16 -7.45 13.33
CA THR A 105 -11.21 -6.42 13.47
C THR A 105 -11.44 -5.50 12.27
N VAL A 106 -10.59 -5.49 11.24
CA VAL A 106 -10.75 -4.59 10.08
C VAL A 106 -12.09 -4.80 9.38
N MET A 107 -12.39 -6.04 8.96
CA MET A 107 -13.63 -6.33 8.24
C MET A 107 -14.88 -5.98 9.07
N ASP A 108 -14.94 -6.39 10.34
CA ASP A 108 -16.08 -6.12 11.21
C ASP A 108 -16.28 -4.62 11.44
N THR A 109 -15.20 -3.87 11.56
CA THR A 109 -15.25 -2.40 11.72
C THR A 109 -15.75 -1.74 10.44
N LEU A 110 -15.25 -2.14 9.27
CA LEU A 110 -15.75 -1.62 7.99
C LEU A 110 -17.24 -1.93 7.82
N LEU A 111 -17.68 -3.15 8.13
CA LEU A 111 -19.09 -3.53 8.10
C LEU A 111 -19.94 -2.66 9.05
N PHE A 112 -19.46 -2.38 10.26
CA PHE A 112 -20.12 -1.46 11.18
C PHE A 112 -20.29 -0.06 10.56
N LEU A 113 -19.21 0.49 9.98
CA LEU A 113 -19.22 1.80 9.34
C LEU A 113 -20.18 1.84 8.15
N LYS A 114 -20.21 0.78 7.32
CA LYS A 114 -21.16 0.65 6.21
C LYS A 114 -22.61 0.63 6.69
N ASN A 115 -22.91 -0.10 7.77
CA ASN A 115 -24.26 -0.15 8.35
C ASN A 115 -24.68 1.21 8.93
N LYS A 116 -23.73 2.01 9.40
CA LYS A 116 -23.93 3.41 9.81
C LYS A 116 -23.98 4.39 8.65
N LYS A 117 -23.76 3.93 7.41
CA LYS A 117 -23.66 4.74 6.19
C LYS A 117 -22.59 5.83 6.30
N VAL A 118 -21.48 5.51 6.96
CA VAL A 118 -20.25 6.29 6.91
C VAL A 118 -19.64 6.10 5.54
N LYS A 119 -19.13 7.17 4.93
CA LYS A 119 -18.35 7.07 3.68
C LYS A 119 -16.95 6.56 4.02
N VAL A 120 -16.51 5.48 3.38
CA VAL A 120 -15.15 4.93 3.57
C VAL A 120 -14.33 5.19 2.32
N VAL A 121 -13.19 5.87 2.48
CA VAL A 121 -12.28 6.25 1.39
C VAL A 121 -10.92 5.63 1.65
N GLY A 122 -10.40 4.85 0.70
CA GLY A 122 -9.03 4.36 0.73
C GLY A 122 -8.10 5.36 0.04
N TYR A 123 -6.92 5.63 0.62
CA TYR A 123 -5.86 6.39 -0.01
C TYR A 123 -4.50 5.69 0.16
N THR A 124 -3.94 5.22 -0.94
CA THR A 124 -2.65 4.52 -0.99
C THR A 124 -1.72 5.12 -2.04
N GLU A 125 -0.41 4.98 -1.82
CA GLU A 125 0.64 5.33 -2.81
C GLU A 125 0.95 4.15 -3.75
N SER A 126 0.37 2.98 -3.48
CA SER A 126 0.51 1.79 -4.32
C SER A 126 -0.30 1.93 -5.61
N LYS A 127 0.29 1.53 -6.75
CA LYS A 127 -0.35 1.66 -8.08
C LYS A 127 -1.69 0.92 -8.16
N GLU A 128 -2.61 1.46 -8.96
CA GLU A 128 -4.00 0.99 -9.09
C GLU A 128 -4.14 -0.53 -9.23
N PHE A 129 -3.40 -1.19 -10.13
CA PHE A 129 -3.54 -2.63 -10.36
C PHE A 129 -3.28 -3.46 -9.09
N TYR A 130 -2.22 -3.12 -8.35
CA TYR A 130 -1.85 -3.84 -7.13
C TYR A 130 -2.81 -3.52 -5.99
N SER A 131 -3.31 -2.30 -5.91
CA SER A 131 -4.33 -1.86 -4.95
C SER A 131 -5.65 -2.58 -5.20
N ASN A 132 -6.11 -2.62 -6.45
CA ASN A 132 -7.31 -3.36 -6.87
C ASN A 132 -7.18 -4.86 -6.60
N TYR A 133 -6.01 -5.47 -6.86
CA TYR A 133 -5.75 -6.86 -6.52
C TYR A 133 -6.01 -7.15 -5.04
N ARG A 134 -5.47 -6.32 -4.14
CA ARG A 134 -5.62 -6.48 -2.69
C ARG A 134 -7.05 -6.24 -2.24
N VAL A 135 -7.68 -5.15 -2.69
CA VAL A 135 -9.09 -4.84 -2.39
C VAL A 135 -10.02 -5.97 -2.85
N PHE A 136 -9.81 -6.51 -4.05
CA PHE A 136 -10.58 -7.64 -4.56
C PHE A 136 -10.35 -8.91 -3.72
N LYS A 137 -9.09 -9.26 -3.44
CA LYS A 137 -8.74 -10.50 -2.73
C LYS A 137 -9.12 -10.52 -1.26
N LEU A 138 -9.16 -9.35 -0.63
CA LEU A 138 -9.55 -9.18 0.76
C LEU A 138 -11.05 -8.88 0.92
N GLU A 139 -11.83 -8.99 -0.16
CA GLU A 139 -13.27 -8.78 -0.17
C GLU A 139 -13.70 -7.37 0.29
N LEU A 140 -12.86 -6.38 -0.01
CA LEU A 140 -13.08 -4.97 0.34
C LEU A 140 -13.87 -4.19 -0.73
N ASP A 141 -14.21 -4.82 -1.87
CA ASP A 141 -15.02 -4.20 -2.93
C ASP A 141 -16.42 -3.80 -2.42
N GLY A 142 -16.67 -2.50 -2.32
CA GLY A 142 -17.87 -1.90 -1.74
C GLY A 142 -17.83 -1.69 -0.21
N MET A 143 -16.83 -2.26 0.49
CA MET A 143 -16.48 -1.83 1.85
C MET A 143 -15.74 -0.49 1.81
N ILE A 144 -14.90 -0.29 0.78
CA ILE A 144 -14.35 1.00 0.41
C ILE A 144 -15.26 1.60 -0.66
N ASP A 145 -15.77 2.81 -0.44
CA ASP A 145 -16.61 3.51 -1.42
C ASP A 145 -15.77 4.07 -2.58
N ILE A 146 -14.64 4.71 -2.25
CA ILE A 146 -13.73 5.33 -3.22
C ILE A 146 -12.30 4.97 -2.86
N LEU A 147 -11.52 4.54 -3.84
CA LEU A 147 -10.10 4.24 -3.69
C LEU A 147 -9.28 5.24 -4.51
N PHE A 148 -8.49 6.06 -3.82
CA PHE A 148 -7.48 6.92 -4.42
C PHE A 148 -6.14 6.20 -4.49
N SER A 149 -5.58 6.10 -5.69
CA SER A 149 -4.25 5.49 -5.94
C SER A 149 -3.57 6.13 -7.15
N PRO A 150 -2.23 6.06 -7.28
CA PRO A 150 -1.57 6.50 -8.50
C PRO A 150 -1.93 5.62 -9.71
N GLU A 151 -1.91 6.23 -10.88
CA GLU A 151 -2.04 5.50 -12.15
C GLU A 151 -0.97 4.41 -12.30
N ASP A 152 -1.36 3.31 -12.93
CA ASP A 152 -0.47 2.20 -13.25
C ASP A 152 0.66 2.60 -14.21
N HIS A 153 1.75 1.85 -14.15
CA HIS A 153 2.78 1.90 -15.17
C HIS A 153 2.32 1.23 -16.47
N GLU A 154 3.02 1.54 -17.56
CA GLU A 154 2.88 0.81 -18.82
C GLU A 154 3.20 -0.68 -18.65
N ILE A 155 2.53 -1.52 -19.44
CA ILE A 155 2.78 -2.97 -19.50
C ILE A 155 3.58 -3.31 -20.77
N PRO A 156 4.34 -4.41 -20.80
CA PRO A 156 5.10 -4.80 -21.99
C PRO A 156 4.21 -4.96 -23.24
N GLU A 157 4.75 -4.61 -24.40
CA GLU A 157 4.06 -4.76 -25.70
C GLU A 157 3.54 -6.19 -25.90
N GLY A 158 2.33 -6.30 -26.44
CA GLY A 158 1.66 -7.60 -26.66
C GLY A 158 1.07 -8.24 -25.41
N VAL A 159 1.24 -7.64 -24.22
CA VAL A 159 0.56 -8.10 -23.00
C VAL A 159 -0.83 -7.46 -22.90
N ILE A 160 -1.85 -8.27 -22.67
CA ILE A 160 -3.21 -7.80 -22.42
C ILE A 160 -3.38 -7.54 -20.92
N LYS A 161 -3.82 -6.32 -20.54
CA LYS A 161 -4.12 -5.99 -19.14
C LYS A 161 -5.22 -6.92 -18.64
N SER A 162 -4.98 -7.57 -17.50
CA SER A 162 -5.97 -8.43 -16.87
C SER A 162 -7.07 -7.60 -16.22
N ASN A 163 -8.33 -7.89 -16.54
CA ASN A 163 -9.50 -7.29 -15.92
C ASN A 163 -10.01 -8.08 -14.69
N ASN A 164 -9.27 -9.11 -14.26
CA ASN A 164 -9.71 -10.03 -13.21
C ASN A 164 -9.89 -9.38 -11.83
N TYR A 165 -9.33 -8.17 -11.63
CA TYR A 165 -9.38 -7.45 -10.36
C TYR A 165 -10.13 -6.12 -10.48
N ASN A 166 -10.91 -5.94 -11.56
CA ASN A 166 -11.74 -4.75 -11.69
C ASN A 166 -12.79 -4.74 -10.56
N LEU A 167 -12.76 -3.67 -9.77
CA LEU A 167 -13.69 -3.45 -8.68
C LEU A 167 -15.06 -3.06 -9.25
N LYS A 168 -16.13 -3.63 -8.70
CA LYS A 168 -17.50 -3.43 -9.20
C LYS A 168 -18.26 -2.38 -8.41
N ARG A 169 -17.93 -2.22 -7.13
CA ARG A 169 -18.66 -1.36 -6.18
C ARG A 169 -17.78 -0.21 -5.68
N THR A 170 -16.51 -0.47 -5.43
CA THR A 170 -15.53 0.57 -5.12
C THR A 170 -15.18 1.36 -6.37
N ILE A 171 -15.24 2.69 -6.27
CA ILE A 171 -14.91 3.60 -7.37
C ILE A 171 -13.41 3.94 -7.30
N ASN A 172 -12.67 3.68 -8.37
CA ASN A 172 -11.28 4.11 -8.47
C ASN A 172 -11.18 5.58 -8.89
N ARG A 173 -10.27 6.31 -8.26
CA ARG A 173 -9.83 7.65 -8.65
C ARG A 173 -8.33 7.76 -8.56
N HIS A 174 -7.74 8.60 -9.39
CA HIS A 174 -6.30 8.81 -9.39
C HIS A 174 -5.88 9.98 -8.52
N THR A 175 -4.78 9.80 -7.81
CA THR A 175 -4.05 10.91 -7.22
C THR A 175 -3.28 11.67 -8.32
N PRO A 176 -2.95 12.95 -8.11
CA PRO A 176 -2.14 13.68 -9.08
C PRO A 176 -0.81 12.98 -9.36
N TYR A 177 -0.34 13.07 -10.61
CA TYR A 177 0.87 12.38 -11.04
C TYR A 177 2.11 12.86 -10.26
N GLY A 178 2.90 11.92 -9.75
CA GLY A 178 4.16 12.19 -9.04
C GLY A 178 3.98 12.67 -7.60
N GLU A 179 2.74 12.88 -7.15
CA GLU A 179 2.46 13.32 -5.79
C GLU A 179 2.48 12.14 -4.81
N ILE A 180 3.15 12.35 -3.67
CA ILE A 180 3.34 11.36 -2.59
C ILE A 180 3.01 11.98 -1.24
N LYS A 181 2.70 11.14 -0.27
CA LYS A 181 2.59 11.52 1.14
C LYS A 181 3.96 11.98 1.67
N PRO A 182 4.03 12.99 2.54
CA PRO A 182 2.93 13.79 3.08
C PRO A 182 2.67 15.09 2.30
N ASN A 183 1.77 15.06 1.31
CA ASN A 183 1.28 16.27 0.67
C ASN A 183 -0.16 16.60 1.14
N PRO A 184 -0.37 17.63 1.98
CA PRO A 184 -1.69 17.99 2.48
C PRO A 184 -2.70 18.40 1.42
N ASN A 185 -2.25 18.90 0.26
CA ASN A 185 -3.16 19.32 -0.79
C ASN A 185 -3.93 18.12 -1.36
N ILE A 186 -3.34 16.92 -1.35
CA ILE A 186 -4.05 15.70 -1.77
C ILE A 186 -5.25 15.43 -0.86
N LEU A 187 -5.09 15.58 0.47
CA LEU A 187 -6.23 15.40 1.39
C LEU A 187 -7.31 16.47 1.19
N LYS A 188 -6.91 17.72 0.97
CA LYS A 188 -7.87 18.80 0.65
C LYS A 188 -8.63 18.48 -0.64
N ASP A 189 -7.95 17.99 -1.66
CA ASP A 189 -8.56 17.63 -2.94
C ASP A 189 -9.51 16.44 -2.79
N ILE A 190 -9.13 15.40 -2.02
CA ILE A 190 -10.02 14.28 -1.68
C ILE A 190 -11.29 14.81 -1.00
N VAL A 191 -11.15 15.61 0.06
CA VAL A 191 -12.29 16.16 0.80
C VAL A 191 -13.19 17.03 -0.09
N ASN A 192 -12.59 17.90 -0.92
CA ASN A 192 -13.31 18.73 -1.89
C ASN A 192 -14.10 17.88 -2.89
N GLN A 193 -13.48 16.82 -3.42
CA GLN A 193 -14.10 15.89 -4.35
C GLN A 193 -15.24 15.05 -3.73
N LEU A 194 -15.26 14.90 -2.40
CA LEU A 194 -16.34 14.26 -1.67
C LEU A 194 -17.48 15.24 -1.33
N GLY A 195 -17.22 16.56 -1.39
CA GLY A 195 -18.18 17.60 -1.00
C GLY A 195 -18.50 17.61 0.50
N VAL A 196 -17.52 17.28 1.35
CA VAL A 196 -17.66 17.20 2.81
C VAL A 196 -16.73 18.19 3.52
N CYS A 197 -16.93 18.43 4.82
CA CYS A 197 -16.02 19.25 5.63
C CYS A 197 -14.86 18.41 6.19
N ILE A 198 -13.67 18.98 6.31
CA ILE A 198 -12.52 18.35 6.99
C ILE A 198 -12.89 17.91 8.42
N ASP A 199 -13.70 18.72 9.11
CA ASP A 199 -14.15 18.41 10.48
C ASP A 199 -15.06 17.18 10.56
N ASP A 200 -15.65 16.73 9.45
CA ASP A 200 -16.46 15.50 9.37
C ASP A 200 -15.61 14.26 9.09
N CYS A 201 -14.36 14.45 8.71
CA CYS A 201 -13.43 13.39 8.33
C CYS A 201 -12.54 12.96 9.50
N ILE A 202 -12.12 11.70 9.45
CA ILE A 202 -10.91 11.24 10.13
C ILE A 202 -9.96 10.59 9.13
N TYR A 203 -8.67 10.66 9.43
CA TYR A 203 -7.65 9.87 8.74
C TYR A 203 -7.07 8.79 9.67
N ILE A 204 -6.89 7.56 9.19
CA ILE A 204 -6.10 6.53 9.90
C ILE A 204 -5.00 5.97 9.00
N GLY A 205 -3.80 5.82 9.55
CA GLY A 205 -2.65 5.24 8.87
C GLY A 205 -1.52 4.85 9.83
N ASP A 206 -0.60 4.02 9.38
CA ASP A 206 0.51 3.46 10.15
C ASP A 206 1.75 4.36 10.18
N SER A 207 1.81 5.40 9.35
CA SER A 207 2.97 6.29 9.29
C SER A 207 2.73 7.61 10.02
N GLU A 208 3.48 7.89 11.08
CA GLU A 208 3.46 9.19 11.76
C GLU A 208 3.74 10.33 10.75
N MET A 209 4.64 10.09 9.81
CA MET A 209 5.12 11.11 8.90
C MET A 209 4.30 11.24 7.64
N LYS A 210 3.90 10.13 7.04
CA LYS A 210 3.13 10.17 5.80
C LYS A 210 1.65 10.43 6.05
N ASP A 211 1.10 9.83 7.09
CA ASP A 211 -0.34 9.85 7.35
C ASP A 211 -0.71 10.89 8.40
N ILE A 212 -0.12 10.80 9.59
CA ILE A 212 -0.52 11.64 10.75
C ILE A 212 -0.16 13.11 10.51
N TYR A 213 1.09 13.40 10.15
CA TYR A 213 1.51 14.76 9.84
C TYR A 213 0.69 15.38 8.69
N MET A 214 0.44 14.61 7.63
CA MET A 214 -0.37 15.08 6.49
C MET A 214 -1.79 15.45 6.92
N ALA A 215 -2.45 14.60 7.70
CA ALA A 215 -3.79 14.87 8.22
C ALA A 215 -3.83 16.07 9.18
N GLN A 216 -2.86 16.16 10.10
CA GLN A 216 -2.76 17.28 11.05
C GLN A 216 -2.53 18.62 10.35
N SER A 217 -1.73 18.65 9.30
CA SER A 217 -1.41 19.88 8.55
C SER A 217 -2.62 20.49 7.82
N VAL A 218 -3.72 19.74 7.68
CA VAL A 218 -5.01 20.26 7.16
C VAL A 218 -6.06 20.43 8.25
N GLY A 219 -5.73 20.16 9.52
CA GLY A 219 -6.65 20.22 10.65
C GLY A 219 -7.60 19.03 10.77
N MET A 220 -7.34 17.93 10.07
CA MET A 220 -8.16 16.71 10.15
C MET A 220 -7.85 15.93 11.42
N ASP A 221 -8.88 15.40 12.09
CA ASP A 221 -8.67 14.45 13.18
C ASP A 221 -8.00 13.18 12.62
N CYS A 222 -6.96 12.69 13.28
CA CYS A 222 -6.15 11.58 12.80
C CYS A 222 -5.94 10.52 13.88
N VAL A 223 -5.82 9.26 13.45
CA VAL A 223 -5.55 8.10 14.30
C VAL A 223 -4.29 7.41 13.81
N PHE A 224 -3.32 7.23 14.70
CA PHE A 224 -2.11 6.46 14.42
C PHE A 224 -2.37 4.97 14.61
N ALA A 225 -2.24 4.19 13.53
CA ALA A 225 -2.38 2.74 13.53
C ALA A 225 -1.11 2.07 14.03
N LYS A 226 -0.82 2.19 15.33
CA LYS A 226 0.39 1.65 15.96
C LYS A 226 0.58 0.15 15.75
N TYR A 227 -0.52 -0.60 15.62
CA TYR A 227 -0.45 -2.03 15.32
C TYR A 227 0.23 -2.36 13.99
N GLY A 228 0.26 -1.39 13.06
CA GLY A 228 0.86 -1.49 11.73
C GLY A 228 2.34 -1.15 11.66
N THR A 229 3.04 -0.89 12.78
CA THR A 229 4.43 -0.39 12.71
C THR A 229 5.50 -1.43 13.03
N SER A 230 5.11 -2.58 13.60
CA SER A 230 6.06 -3.56 14.14
C SER A 230 6.77 -4.42 13.09
N HIS A 231 6.47 -4.22 11.81
CA HIS A 231 6.91 -5.11 10.72
C HIS A 231 8.41 -5.08 10.47
N PHE A 232 9.06 -3.92 10.62
CA PHE A 232 10.51 -3.79 10.40
C PHE A 232 11.35 -4.24 11.59
N GLU A 233 10.86 -4.01 12.82
CA GLU A 233 11.58 -4.41 14.04
C GLU A 233 11.69 -5.94 14.14
N ASN A 234 10.62 -6.64 13.76
CA ASN A 234 10.53 -8.09 13.85
C ASN A 234 11.21 -8.82 12.68
N ASN A 235 11.55 -8.13 11.58
CA ASN A 235 12.14 -8.72 10.39
C ASN A 235 13.16 -7.79 9.70
N LYS A 236 14.28 -7.55 10.40
CA LYS A 236 15.41 -6.75 9.88
C LYS A 236 15.97 -7.26 8.56
N VAL A 237 16.01 -8.58 8.36
CA VAL A 237 16.49 -9.19 7.11
C VAL A 237 15.58 -8.81 5.94
N GLY A 238 14.27 -8.88 6.12
CA GLY A 238 13.31 -8.44 5.12
C GLY A 238 13.41 -6.96 4.82
N TYR A 239 13.68 -6.13 5.83
CA TYR A 239 13.83 -4.69 5.65
C TYR A 239 15.07 -4.36 4.80
N GLU A 240 16.20 -5.00 5.09
CA GLU A 240 17.41 -4.85 4.27
C GLU A 240 17.21 -5.37 2.85
N LEU A 241 16.47 -6.47 2.67
CA LEU A 241 16.08 -6.93 1.34
C LEU A 241 15.22 -5.88 0.61
N LEU A 242 14.23 -5.29 1.28
CA LEU A 242 13.38 -4.25 0.70
C LEU A 242 14.23 -3.06 0.27
N ARG A 243 15.10 -2.55 1.14
CA ARG A 243 16.03 -1.46 0.81
C ARG A 243 16.93 -1.79 -0.38
N ALA A 244 17.33 -3.05 -0.52
CA ALA A 244 18.18 -3.48 -1.62
C ALA A 244 17.46 -3.55 -2.98
N VAL A 245 16.12 -3.66 -3.01
CA VAL A 245 15.35 -3.78 -4.25
C VAL A 245 14.25 -2.74 -4.44
N THR A 246 14.01 -1.86 -3.47
CA THR A 246 12.92 -0.88 -3.53
C THR A 246 13.12 0.13 -4.66
N HIS A 247 12.01 0.76 -5.04
CA HIS A 247 12.00 1.87 -5.99
C HIS A 247 12.43 3.20 -5.35
N TRP A 248 12.56 3.25 -4.02
CA TRP A 248 12.99 4.46 -3.31
C TRP A 248 14.38 4.88 -3.76
N THR A 249 14.51 6.18 -4.01
CA THR A 249 15.78 6.83 -4.26
C THR A 249 16.56 6.97 -2.94
N ASP A 250 17.86 7.21 -3.03
CA ASP A 250 18.65 7.51 -1.83
C ASP A 250 18.13 8.82 -1.17
N GLU A 251 17.58 9.75 -1.96
CA GLU A 251 16.89 10.95 -1.47
C GLU A 251 15.62 10.62 -0.68
N ASP A 252 14.80 9.67 -1.13
CA ASP A 252 13.60 9.23 -0.39
C ASP A 252 13.98 8.64 0.97
N VAL A 253 15.05 7.83 1.01
CA VAL A 253 15.56 7.22 2.25
C VAL A 253 16.17 8.29 3.17
N LEU A 254 16.90 9.26 2.63
CA LEU A 254 17.44 10.38 3.40
C LEU A 254 16.32 11.26 3.94
N ARG A 255 15.31 11.55 3.13
CA ARG A 255 14.13 12.30 3.53
C ARG A 255 13.39 11.58 4.65
N GLU A 256 13.17 10.27 4.55
CA GLU A 256 12.56 9.48 5.63
C GLU A 256 13.38 9.55 6.92
N LYS A 257 14.71 9.47 6.84
CA LYS A 257 15.62 9.60 7.99
C LYS A 257 15.60 11.00 8.60
N GLU A 258 15.82 12.05 7.81
CA GLU A 258 15.82 13.43 8.27
C GLU A 258 14.49 13.79 8.94
N ILE A 259 13.40 13.34 8.35
CA ILE A 259 12.07 13.54 8.89
C ILE A 259 11.88 12.78 10.21
N THR A 260 12.31 11.51 10.29
CA THR A 260 12.25 10.71 11.53
C THR A 260 13.11 11.34 12.65
N GLU A 261 14.30 11.84 12.32
CA GLU A 261 15.19 12.53 13.26
C GLU A 261 14.62 13.90 13.68
N ASN A 262 13.90 14.58 12.78
CA ASN A 262 13.16 15.81 13.03
C ASN A 262 11.74 15.60 13.57
N ASN A 263 11.30 14.37 13.89
CA ASN A 263 9.99 14.12 14.52
C ASN A 263 9.79 14.97 15.78
N SER A 264 10.89 15.21 16.52
CA SER A 264 10.92 16.06 17.71
C SER A 264 10.71 17.56 17.42
N SER A 265 11.07 18.06 16.22
CA SER A 265 10.90 19.46 15.82
C SER A 265 9.59 19.72 15.07
N LEU A 266 8.99 18.70 14.46
CA LEU A 266 7.70 18.77 13.74
C LEU A 266 6.47 18.61 14.66
N ASN A 267 6.67 18.30 15.95
CA ASN A 267 5.64 18.14 16.98
C ASN A 267 4.47 17.23 16.53
N ILE A 268 4.80 16.09 15.92
CA ILE A 268 3.82 15.10 15.50
C ILE A 268 3.40 14.31 16.73
N MET A 269 2.30 14.74 17.33
CA MET A 269 1.66 14.01 18.42
C MET A 269 0.27 13.58 17.96
N PRO A 270 0.09 12.31 17.53
CA PRO A 270 -1.24 11.82 17.21
C PRO A 270 -2.12 11.94 18.46
N THR A 271 -3.28 12.57 18.31
CA THR A 271 -4.24 12.69 19.42
C THR A 271 -4.85 11.34 19.78
N PHE A 272 -4.94 10.43 18.82
CA PHE A 272 -5.46 9.08 18.99
C PHE A 272 -4.46 8.06 18.46
N VAL A 273 -4.24 7.00 19.23
CA VAL A 273 -3.37 5.87 18.87
C VAL A 273 -4.19 4.59 19.00
N ALA A 274 -4.24 3.80 17.94
CA ALA A 274 -4.98 2.55 17.87
C ALA A 274 -4.02 1.35 17.98
N ASP A 275 -4.32 0.42 18.87
CA ASP A 275 -3.64 -0.88 18.98
C ASP A 275 -4.34 -1.96 18.14
N LYS A 276 -5.52 -1.64 17.59
CA LYS A 276 -6.24 -2.41 16.55
C LYS A 276 -7.22 -1.49 15.80
N PHE A 277 -7.57 -1.85 14.57
CA PHE A 277 -8.42 -0.98 13.72
C PHE A 277 -9.77 -0.62 14.36
N SER A 278 -10.40 -1.53 15.11
CA SER A 278 -11.68 -1.25 15.79
C SER A 278 -11.62 -0.15 16.86
N ASP A 279 -10.43 0.24 17.33
CA ASP A 279 -10.31 1.24 18.41
C ASP A 279 -10.86 2.60 17.99
N ILE A 280 -10.91 2.89 16.67
CA ILE A 280 -11.53 4.11 16.13
C ILE A 280 -12.99 4.27 16.59
N LEU A 281 -13.71 3.16 16.81
CA LEU A 281 -15.10 3.16 17.23
C LEU A 281 -15.30 3.68 18.67
N SER A 282 -14.23 3.72 19.47
CA SER A 282 -14.23 4.29 20.81
C SER A 282 -13.74 5.74 20.86
N PHE A 283 -13.12 6.23 19.78
CA PHE A 283 -12.57 7.58 19.68
C PHE A 283 -13.60 8.58 19.13
N PHE A 284 -14.49 8.12 18.24
CA PHE A 284 -15.43 8.98 17.51
C PHE A 284 -16.85 8.42 17.51
N ASP A 285 -17.83 9.32 17.44
CA ASP A 285 -19.24 8.97 17.20
C ASP A 285 -19.49 8.96 15.68
N PHE A 286 -19.51 7.77 15.08
CA PHE A 286 -19.73 7.62 13.64
C PHE A 286 -21.21 7.78 13.26
N VAL A 287 -21.46 8.71 12.34
CA VAL A 287 -22.80 9.08 11.86
C VAL A 287 -22.90 8.97 10.33
N GLU A 288 -24.12 8.94 9.82
CA GLU A 288 -24.39 8.89 8.38
C GLU A 288 -23.76 10.09 7.65
N CYS A 289 -23.06 9.82 6.55
CA CYS A 289 -22.55 10.84 5.63
C CYS A 289 -23.70 11.44 4.85
N LYS A 290 -24.05 12.70 5.16
CA LYS A 290 -25.07 13.47 4.45
C LYS A 290 -24.37 14.34 3.40
N GLY A 291 -24.16 13.78 2.21
CA GLY A 291 -23.53 14.44 1.08
C GLY A 291 -23.71 13.58 -0.17
N ASN A 292 -23.98 14.23 -1.31
CA ASN A 292 -24.57 13.71 -2.56
C ASN A 292 -24.35 12.23 -2.90
#